data_AF-A0A359KK86-F1
#
_entry.id   AF-A0A359KK86-F1
#
_cell.length_a   1.000
_cell.length_b   1.000
_cell.length_c   1.000
_cell.angle_alpha   90.00
_cell.angle_beta   90.00
_cell.angle_gamma   90.00
#
_symmetry.space_group_name_H-M   'P 1'
#
loop_
_entity.id
_entity.type
_entity.pdbx_description
1 polymer ?
#
loop_
_entity_poly.entity_id
_entity_poly.type
_entity_poly.pdbx_seq_one_letter_code
_entity_poly.pdbx_strand_id
1 'polypeptide(L)'
;MKAGSKGGPTPKVTLLVATESSVTVRHFYLGMAVVGAVVPWLFFGSFFFENGPDAPLFLRSLFANGAAGGFSADVLISIAVFLVWSWRDASRNHVSRWWLVLPASCLVGLSLSLPLYLYLRERP
;
A
#
# COMPACT_ATOMS: atom_id res chain seq x y z
N MET A 1 31.35 -8.52 49.44
CA MET A 1 30.54 -7.59 48.63
C MET A 1 30.03 -8.35 47.42
N LYS A 2 28.70 -8.59 47.31
CA LYS A 2 28.07 -9.45 46.29
C LYS A 2 27.97 -8.71 44.96
N ALA A 3 28.52 -9.30 43.90
CA ALA A 3 28.32 -8.87 42.52
C ALA A 3 26.85 -9.12 42.11
N GLY A 4 26.15 -8.06 41.72
CA GLY A 4 24.79 -8.13 41.17
C GLY A 4 24.82 -8.67 39.74
N SER A 5 24.37 -9.91 39.58
CA SER A 5 24.10 -10.53 38.28
C SER A 5 22.90 -9.82 37.62
N LYS A 6 23.16 -9.03 36.56
CA LYS A 6 22.13 -8.45 35.71
C LYS A 6 21.59 -9.54 34.78
N GLY A 7 20.46 -10.13 35.13
CA GLY A 7 19.70 -11.02 34.25
C GLY A 7 19.08 -10.23 33.11
N GLY A 8 19.73 -10.22 31.95
CA GLY A 8 19.13 -9.75 30.70
C GLY A 8 17.95 -10.66 30.31
N PRO A 9 16.89 -10.11 29.67
CA PRO A 9 15.72 -10.88 29.27
C PRO A 9 16.12 -12.05 28.35
N THR A 10 15.54 -13.22 28.61
CA THR A 10 15.80 -14.45 27.86
C THR A 10 15.25 -14.36 26.43
N PRO A 11 15.93 -14.97 25.43
CA PRO A 11 15.65 -14.77 24.00
C PRO A 11 14.22 -15.15 23.55
N LYS A 12 13.51 -15.98 24.32
CA LYS A 12 12.13 -16.38 24.02
C LYS A 12 11.12 -15.23 24.18
N VAL A 13 11.33 -14.32 25.14
CA VAL A 13 10.40 -13.21 25.39
C VAL A 13 10.49 -12.18 24.27
N THR A 14 11.71 -11.91 23.78
CA THR A 14 11.94 -11.01 22.64
C THR A 14 11.31 -11.54 21.34
N LEU A 15 11.38 -12.86 21.10
CA LEU A 15 10.77 -13.48 19.92
C LEU A 15 9.23 -13.42 19.95
N LEU A 16 8.60 -13.67 21.10
CA LEU A 16 7.14 -13.63 21.22
C LEU A 16 6.57 -12.22 20.99
N VAL A 17 7.19 -11.20 21.57
CA VAL A 17 6.77 -9.80 21.38
C VAL A 17 6.94 -9.35 19.93
N ALA A 18 8.03 -9.74 19.26
CA ALA A 18 8.24 -9.44 17.85
C ALA A 18 7.14 -10.08 16.97
N THR A 19 6.73 -11.32 17.29
CA THR A 19 5.75 -12.08 16.51
C THR A 19 4.33 -11.50 16.61
N GLU A 20 3.90 -11.06 17.80
CA GLU A 20 2.58 -10.45 18.02
C GLU A 20 2.43 -9.11 17.26
N SER A 21 3.52 -8.33 17.20
CA SER A 21 3.53 -7.02 16.56
C SER A 21 3.42 -7.10 15.02
N SER A 22 4.10 -8.05 14.39
CA SER A 22 4.06 -8.27 12.94
C SER A 22 2.69 -8.72 12.44
N VAL A 23 1.99 -9.57 13.20
CA VAL A 23 0.63 -10.02 12.83
C VAL A 23 -0.35 -8.86 12.82
N THR A 24 -0.26 -7.94 13.78
CA THR A 24 -1.16 -6.77 13.86
C THR A 24 -0.95 -5.81 12.67
N VAL A 25 0.30 -5.51 12.32
CA VAL A 25 0.63 -4.61 11.21
C VAL A 25 0.23 -5.21 9.86
N ARG A 26 0.39 -6.53 9.69
CA ARG A 26 -0.06 -7.22 8.48
C ARG A 26 -1.58 -7.10 8.27
N HIS A 27 -2.38 -7.27 9.32
CA HIS A 27 -3.83 -7.09 9.24
C HIS A 27 -4.21 -5.64 8.96
N PHE A 28 -3.48 -4.68 9.52
CA PHE A 28 -3.66 -3.27 9.20
C PHE A 28 -3.45 -3.00 7.70
N TYR A 29 -2.36 -3.50 7.11
CA TYR A 29 -2.13 -3.36 5.66
C TYR A 29 -3.21 -4.03 4.81
N LEU A 30 -3.69 -5.20 5.22
CA LEU A 30 -4.80 -5.86 4.53
C LEU A 30 -6.08 -5.02 4.59
N GLY A 31 -6.42 -4.49 5.76
CA GLY A 31 -7.57 -3.60 5.93
C GLY A 31 -7.44 -2.33 5.08
N MET A 32 -6.26 -1.71 5.09
CA MET A 32 -5.98 -0.52 4.28
C MET A 32 -5.99 -0.82 2.77
N ALA A 33 -5.62 -2.03 2.34
CA ALA A 33 -5.76 -2.44 0.94
C ALA A 33 -7.24 -2.52 0.53
N VAL A 34 -8.10 -3.08 1.39
CA VAL A 34 -9.55 -3.12 1.14
C VAL A 34 -10.12 -1.70 1.07
N VAL A 35 -9.82 -0.85 2.05
CA VAL A 35 -10.26 0.56 2.05
C VAL A 35 -9.74 1.30 0.82
N GLY A 36 -8.47 1.10 0.49
CA GLY A 36 -7.80 1.70 -0.67
C GLY A 36 -8.36 1.25 -2.02
N ALA A 37 -9.04 0.10 -2.09
CA ALA A 37 -9.81 -0.35 -3.24
C ALA A 37 -11.23 0.24 -3.25
N VAL A 38 -11.95 0.14 -2.14
CA VAL A 38 -13.37 0.50 -2.06
C VAL A 38 -13.56 2.00 -2.25
N VAL A 39 -12.78 2.83 -1.56
CA VAL A 39 -12.99 4.28 -1.56
C VAL A 39 -12.87 4.89 -2.97
N PRO A 40 -11.80 4.65 -3.76
CA PRO A 40 -11.72 5.16 -5.13
C PRO A 40 -12.85 4.63 -6.03
N TRP A 41 -13.21 3.36 -5.90
CA TRP A 41 -14.28 2.77 -6.71
C TRP A 41 -15.66 3.34 -6.42
N LEU A 42 -15.93 3.86 -5.22
CA LEU A 42 -17.17 4.58 -4.93
C LEU A 42 -17.24 5.90 -5.74
N PHE A 43 -16.14 6.65 -5.80
CA PHE A 43 -16.07 7.89 -6.58
C PHE A 43 -16.10 7.60 -8.09
N PHE A 44 -15.34 6.62 -8.56
CA PHE A 44 -15.33 6.22 -9.97
C PHE A 44 -16.67 5.65 -10.40
N GLY A 45 -17.32 4.85 -9.56
CA GLY A 45 -18.65 4.29 -9.80
C GLY A 45 -19.72 5.37 -9.97
N SER A 46 -19.72 6.39 -9.09
CA SER A 46 -20.62 7.55 -9.24
C SER A 46 -20.38 8.28 -10.56
N PHE A 47 -19.11 8.53 -10.91
CA PHE A 47 -18.75 9.20 -12.15
C PHE A 47 -19.20 8.42 -13.40
N PHE A 48 -18.93 7.11 -13.44
CA PHE A 48 -19.32 6.25 -14.56
C PHE A 48 -20.83 6.01 -14.64
N PHE A 49 -21.54 6.06 -13.52
CA PHE A 49 -23.01 6.01 -13.51
C PHE A 49 -23.61 7.27 -14.15
N GLU A 50 -23.04 8.44 -13.88
CA GLU A 50 -23.53 9.72 -14.41
C GLU A 50 -23.11 9.98 -15.85
N ASN A 51 -21.88 9.61 -16.22
CA ASN A 51 -21.27 9.98 -17.50
C ASN A 51 -21.11 8.80 -18.49
N GLY A 52 -21.42 7.57 -18.04
CA GLY A 52 -21.06 6.36 -18.76
C GLY A 52 -19.55 6.05 -18.70
N PRO A 53 -19.10 4.89 -19.24
CA PRO A 53 -17.70 4.48 -19.24
C PRO A 53 -16.84 5.26 -20.26
N ASP A 54 -16.75 6.59 -20.10
CA ASP A 54 -15.97 7.49 -20.95
C ASP A 54 -14.59 7.78 -20.33
N ALA A 55 -13.57 7.02 -20.78
CA ALA A 55 -12.19 7.17 -20.31
C ALA A 55 -11.57 8.54 -20.67
N PRO A 56 -11.72 9.09 -21.90
CA PRO A 56 -11.29 10.45 -22.22
C PRO A 56 -11.89 11.52 -21.29
N LEU A 57 -13.18 11.44 -21.00
CA LEU A 57 -13.85 12.39 -20.09
C LEU A 57 -13.33 12.25 -18.66
N PHE A 58 -13.16 11.02 -18.17
CA PHE A 58 -12.59 10.75 -16.86
C PHE A 58 -11.21 11.40 -16.71
N LEU A 59 -10.33 11.24 -17.71
CA LEU A 59 -8.99 11.79 -17.69
C LEU A 59 -8.99 13.33 -17.71
N ARG A 60 -9.91 13.96 -18.45
CA ARG A 60 -10.07 15.42 -18.43
C ARG A 60 -10.58 15.91 -17.08
N SER A 61 -11.48 15.17 -16.44
CA SER A 61 -12.01 15.50 -15.11
C SER A 61 -10.95 15.45 -14.02
N LEU A 62 -9.97 14.55 -14.11
CA LEU A 62 -8.82 14.53 -13.19
C LEU A 62 -7.98 15.82 -13.23
N PHE A 63 -8.01 16.54 -14.37
CA PHE A 63 -7.30 17.80 -14.59
C PHE A 63 -8.26 18.98 -14.80
N ALA A 64 -9.49 18.90 -14.28
CA ALA A 64 -10.53 19.92 -14.50
C ALA A 64 -10.16 21.32 -13.98
N ASN A 65 -9.30 21.39 -12.96
CA ASN A 65 -8.79 22.64 -12.40
C ASN A 65 -7.40 22.44 -11.79
N GLY A 66 -6.75 23.53 -11.38
CA GLY A 66 -5.38 23.49 -10.84
C GLY A 66 -5.23 22.61 -9.59
N ALA A 67 -6.23 22.57 -8.70
CA ALA A 67 -6.18 21.74 -7.50
C ALA A 67 -6.31 20.25 -7.85
N ALA A 68 -7.33 19.87 -8.63
CA ALA A 68 -7.54 18.51 -9.09
C ALA A 68 -6.33 17.99 -9.90
N GLY A 69 -5.81 18.82 -10.80
CA GLY A 69 -4.62 18.50 -11.58
C GLY A 69 -3.36 18.34 -10.71
N GLY A 70 -3.20 19.20 -9.69
CA GLY A 70 -2.12 19.08 -8.71
C GLY A 70 -2.16 17.77 -7.93
N PHE A 71 -3.32 17.40 -7.39
CA PHE A 71 -3.52 16.11 -6.71
C PHE A 71 -3.30 14.92 -7.64
N SER A 72 -3.81 14.98 -8.88
CA SER A 72 -3.62 13.92 -9.87
C SER A 72 -2.13 13.75 -10.23
N ALA A 73 -1.41 14.85 -10.43
CA ALA A 73 0.03 14.81 -10.70
C ALA A 73 0.82 14.23 -9.52
N ASP A 74 0.51 14.65 -8.28
CA ASP A 74 1.14 14.13 -7.07
C ASP A 74 0.99 12.60 -6.95
N VAL A 75 -0.22 12.09 -7.18
CA VAL A 75 -0.49 10.64 -7.17
C VAL A 75 0.26 9.92 -8.30
N LEU A 76 0.25 10.46 -9.52
CA LEU A 76 0.95 9.83 -10.65
C LEU A 76 2.47 9.75 -10.44
N ILE A 77 3.08 10.83 -9.94
CA ILE A 77 4.51 10.86 -9.60
C ILE A 77 4.79 9.85 -8.50
N SER A 78 3.95 9.81 -7.45
CA SER A 78 4.09 8.87 -6.35
C SER A 78 3.96 7.41 -6.80
N ILE A 79 3.05 7.10 -7.73
CA ILE A 79 2.94 5.76 -8.37
C ILE A 79 4.24 5.42 -9.09
N ALA A 80 4.76 6.33 -9.92
CA ALA A 80 5.99 6.07 -10.68
C ALA A 80 7.18 5.75 -9.76
N VAL A 81 7.39 6.57 -8.72
CA VAL A 81 8.44 6.35 -7.72
C VAL A 81 8.21 5.04 -6.96
N PHE A 82 6.97 4.76 -6.55
CA PHE A 82 6.60 3.55 -5.84
C PHE A 82 6.81 2.28 -6.67
N LEU A 83 6.52 2.29 -7.97
CA LEU A 83 6.77 1.14 -8.85
C LEU A 83 8.26 0.82 -8.96
N VAL A 84 9.10 1.82 -9.16
CA VAL A 84 10.57 1.63 -9.22
C VAL A 84 11.12 1.14 -7.88
N TRP A 85 10.69 1.76 -6.79
CA TRP A 85 11.12 1.37 -5.44
C TRP A 85 10.66 -0.04 -5.07
N SER A 86 9.38 -0.35 -5.26
CA SER A 86 8.80 -1.65 -4.90
C SER A 86 9.38 -2.78 -5.76
N TRP A 87 9.69 -2.54 -7.03
CA TRP A 87 10.37 -3.51 -7.89
C TRP A 87 11.76 -3.88 -7.35
N ARG A 88 12.53 -2.86 -6.94
CA ARG A 88 13.87 -3.05 -6.37
C ARG A 88 13.81 -3.74 -5.01
N ASP A 89 12.87 -3.35 -4.15
CA ASP A 89 12.68 -3.95 -2.84
C ASP A 89 12.17 -5.41 -2.95
N ALA A 90 11.26 -5.70 -3.89
CA ALA A 90 10.73 -7.03 -4.13
C ALA A 90 11.82 -8.00 -4.60
N SER A 91 12.72 -7.53 -5.47
CA SER A 91 13.87 -8.32 -5.93
C SER A 91 14.86 -8.63 -4.80
N ARG A 92 15.05 -7.70 -3.86
CA ARG A 92 15.97 -7.88 -2.72
C ARG A 92 15.38 -8.75 -1.61
N ASN A 93 14.10 -8.57 -1.32
CA ASN A 93 13.40 -9.27 -0.23
C ASN A 93 12.63 -10.51 -0.72
N HIS A 94 12.86 -10.94 -1.97
CA HIS A 94 12.19 -12.08 -2.61
C HIS A 94 10.66 -12.09 -2.36
N VAL A 95 10.02 -10.94 -2.55
CA VAL A 95 8.57 -10.82 -2.35
C VAL A 95 7.85 -11.53 -3.49
N SER A 96 7.26 -12.68 -3.19
CA SER A 96 6.45 -13.43 -4.16
C SER A 96 5.20 -12.62 -4.53
N ARG A 97 4.75 -12.73 -5.78
CA ARG A 97 3.55 -12.05 -6.33
C ARG A 97 3.61 -10.52 -6.40
N TRP A 98 4.81 -9.92 -6.41
CA TRP A 98 4.96 -8.48 -6.67
C TRP A 98 4.22 -7.99 -7.93
N TRP A 99 4.09 -8.85 -8.95
CA TRP A 99 3.33 -8.53 -10.17
C TRP A 99 1.89 -8.04 -9.91
N LEU A 100 1.26 -8.43 -8.78
CA LEU A 100 -0.09 -7.93 -8.40
C LEU A 100 -0.13 -6.42 -8.13
N VAL A 101 1.00 -5.81 -7.82
CA VAL A 101 1.11 -4.37 -7.59
C VAL A 101 0.84 -3.58 -8.87
N LEU A 102 1.24 -4.10 -10.04
CA LEU A 102 1.04 -3.45 -11.34
C LEU A 102 -0.45 -3.24 -11.69
N PRO A 103 -1.30 -4.29 -11.74
CA PRO A 103 -2.73 -4.09 -12.00
C PRO A 103 -3.40 -3.30 -10.88
N ALA A 104 -2.95 -3.42 -9.62
CA ALA A 104 -3.48 -2.58 -8.54
C ALA A 104 -3.22 -1.08 -8.77
N SER A 105 -2.00 -0.72 -9.18
CA SER A 105 -1.66 0.68 -9.51
C SER A 105 -2.41 1.19 -10.74
N CYS A 106 -2.66 0.34 -11.75
CA CYS A 106 -3.37 0.75 -12.97
C CYS A 106 -4.89 0.83 -12.79
N LEU A 107 -5.50 -0.12 -12.06
CA LEU A 107 -6.96 -0.22 -11.93
C LEU A 107 -7.52 0.68 -10.83
N VAL A 108 -6.73 0.97 -9.79
CA VAL A 108 -7.19 1.73 -8.62
C VAL A 108 -6.26 2.89 -8.32
N GLY A 109 -4.95 2.65 -8.31
CA GLY A 109 -3.94 3.65 -7.99
C GLY A 109 -3.14 3.31 -6.73
N LEU A 110 -2.43 4.32 -6.20
CA LEU A 110 -1.48 4.15 -5.10
C LEU A 110 -2.13 3.68 -3.80
N SER A 111 -3.38 4.08 -3.56
CA SER A 111 -4.15 3.78 -2.34
C SER A 111 -4.32 2.29 -2.10
N LEU A 112 -4.44 1.47 -3.15
CA LEU A 112 -4.46 0.01 -3.05
C LEU A 112 -3.07 -0.59 -3.19
N SER A 113 -2.27 -0.11 -4.16
CA SER A 113 -1.02 -0.78 -4.52
C SER A 113 0.02 -0.75 -3.40
N LEU A 114 0.09 0.35 -2.64
CA LEU A 114 1.01 0.50 -1.50
C LEU A 114 0.69 -0.47 -0.35
N PRO A 115 -0.51 -0.47 0.25
CA PRO A 115 -0.82 -1.41 1.34
C PRO A 115 -0.79 -2.86 0.87
N LEU A 116 -1.20 -3.15 -0.37
CA LEU A 116 -1.08 -4.50 -0.94
C LEU A 116 0.37 -4.97 -1.00
N TYR A 117 1.29 -4.11 -1.46
CA TYR A 117 2.71 -4.45 -1.49
C TYR A 117 3.27 -4.70 -0.09
N LEU A 118 2.94 -3.82 0.87
CA LEU A 118 3.39 -3.98 2.26
C LEU A 118 2.85 -5.27 2.88
N TYR A 119 1.60 -5.63 2.61
CA TYR A 119 1.02 -6.90 3.04
C TYR A 119 1.76 -8.12 2.45
N LEU A 120 2.13 -8.08 1.16
CA LEU A 120 2.88 -9.15 0.51
C LEU A 120 4.32 -9.27 1.01
N ARG A 121 4.91 -8.13 1.39
CA ARG A 121 6.26 -8.03 1.95
C ARG A 121 6.32 -8.57 3.38
N GLU A 122 5.26 -8.37 4.16
CA GLU A 122 5.14 -8.88 5.53
C GLU A 122 4.97 -10.42 5.51
N ARG A 123 6.09 -11.13 5.68
CA ARG A 123 6.09 -12.58 5.79
C ARG A 123 5.58 -12.99 7.19
N PRO A 124 4.69 -13.97 7.30
CA PRO A 124 4.46 -14.65 8.58
C PRO A 124 5.71 -15.42 9.03
#